data_AF-A0AAW1H5N9-F1
#
_entry.id   AF-A0AAW1H5N9-F1
#
_cell.length_a   1.000
_cell.length_b   1.000
_cell.length_c   1.000
_cell.angle_alpha   90.00
_cell.angle_beta   90.00
_cell.angle_gamma   90.00
#
_symmetry.space_group_name_H-M   'P 1'
#
loop_
_entity.id
_entity.type
_entity.pdbx_description
1 polymer ?
#
loop_
_entity_poly.entity_id
_entity_poly.type
_entity_poly.pdbx_seq_one_letter_code
_entity_poly.pdbx_strand_id
1 'polypeptide(L)'
;GATIKTEETSGKIVIARVMHGGAADRSGLIHVGDEVVEVNGINVEGKTPADVLSILQNSEGTITFKLVPANGKSTIRESRVRVRAHFDYAAISDPYIPCKEAGLDFCKGEVLHIVSQDDAYWWQARKEGDRNMRAGLIPSRALQERRIILERTFDKDKENGECDYFRIQLLGLELISLVDFSKHG
;
A
#
# COMPACT_ATOMS: atom_id res chain seq x y z
N GLY A 1 3.56 -9.38 5.91
CA GLY A 1 4.56 -8.39 5.41
C GLY A 1 4.71 -8.41 3.89
N ALA A 2 3.80 -9.09 3.19
CA ALA A 2 3.65 -9.09 1.75
C ALA A 2 2.17 -9.36 1.47
N THR A 3 1.70 -9.06 0.26
CA THR A 3 0.36 -9.42 -0.21
C THR A 3 0.49 -10.33 -1.43
N ILE A 4 -0.47 -11.23 -1.63
CA ILE A 4 -0.55 -12.12 -2.79
C ILE A 4 -1.72 -11.74 -3.68
N LYS A 5 -1.68 -12.16 -4.94
CA LYS A 5 -2.79 -12.10 -5.87
C LYS A 5 -2.78 -13.32 -6.78
N THR A 6 -3.90 -13.59 -7.43
CA THR A 6 -3.95 -14.47 -8.59
C THR A 6 -3.46 -13.70 -9.81
N GLU A 7 -2.49 -14.24 -10.55
CA GLU A 7 -2.09 -13.71 -11.84
C GLU A 7 -3.16 -14.03 -12.89
N GLU A 8 -3.63 -13.01 -13.60
CA GLU A 8 -4.76 -13.13 -14.53
C GLU A 8 -4.52 -14.09 -15.69
N THR A 9 -3.27 -14.18 -16.18
CA THR A 9 -2.95 -15.00 -17.36
C THR A 9 -2.74 -16.46 -17.03
N SER A 10 -2.00 -16.76 -15.96
CA SER A 10 -1.67 -18.15 -15.59
C SER A 10 -2.58 -18.75 -14.51
N GLY A 11 -3.33 -17.93 -13.78
CA GLY A 11 -4.09 -18.35 -12.60
C GLY A 11 -3.23 -18.65 -11.37
N LYS A 12 -1.92 -18.42 -11.43
CA LYS A 12 -0.98 -18.73 -10.33
C LYS A 12 -1.07 -17.72 -9.20
N ILE A 13 -0.73 -18.16 -7.99
CA ILE A 13 -0.56 -17.25 -6.85
C ILE A 13 0.81 -16.61 -6.92
N VAL A 14 0.86 -15.28 -6.95
CA VAL A 14 2.10 -14.50 -7.02
C VAL A 14 2.16 -13.44 -5.93
N ILE A 15 3.38 -13.07 -5.52
CA ILE A 15 3.60 -11.94 -4.62
C ILE A 15 3.22 -10.64 -5.35
N ALA A 16 2.19 -9.98 -4.85
CA ALA A 16 1.70 -8.72 -5.41
C ALA A 16 2.46 -7.50 -4.86
N ARG A 17 2.82 -7.53 -3.58
CA ARG A 17 3.50 -6.42 -2.88
C ARG A 17 4.34 -6.95 -1.74
N VAL A 18 5.49 -6.32 -1.52
CA VAL A 18 6.30 -6.52 -0.31
C VAL A 18 6.24 -5.23 0.51
N MET A 19 5.93 -5.34 1.81
CA MET A 19 5.87 -4.19 2.72
C MET A 19 7.26 -3.90 3.28
N HIS A 20 7.79 -2.71 3.02
CA HIS A 20 9.12 -2.31 3.48
C HIS A 20 9.21 -2.32 5.00
N GLY A 21 10.33 -2.79 5.52
CA GLY A 21 10.53 -3.05 6.94
C GLY A 21 9.60 -4.13 7.50
N GLY A 22 8.97 -4.94 6.65
CA GLY A 22 8.26 -6.17 7.03
C GLY A 22 9.19 -7.38 7.09
N ALA A 23 8.69 -8.53 7.56
CA ALA A 23 9.48 -9.77 7.61
C ALA A 23 9.94 -10.26 6.23
N ALA A 24 9.09 -10.12 5.20
CA ALA A 24 9.42 -10.50 3.82
C ALA A 24 10.49 -9.59 3.20
N ASP A 25 10.40 -8.28 3.44
CA ASP A 25 11.40 -7.31 2.99
C ASP A 25 12.76 -7.55 3.67
N ARG A 26 12.76 -7.68 5.01
CA ARG A 26 13.99 -7.90 5.79
C ARG A 26 14.68 -9.22 5.50
N SER A 27 13.96 -10.24 5.00
CA SER A 27 14.61 -11.49 4.60
C SER A 27 15.39 -11.32 3.30
N GLY A 28 14.98 -10.40 2.42
CA GLY A 28 15.55 -10.25 1.08
C GLY A 28 15.35 -11.47 0.18
N LEU A 29 14.50 -12.42 0.58
CA LEU A 29 14.25 -13.68 -0.13
C LEU A 29 12.95 -13.65 -0.95
N ILE A 30 12.04 -12.73 -0.64
CA ILE A 30 10.71 -12.65 -1.24
C ILE A 30 10.62 -11.35 -2.02
N HIS A 31 10.31 -11.46 -3.31
CA HIS A 31 10.20 -10.32 -4.22
C HIS A 31 8.82 -10.28 -4.87
N VAL A 32 8.43 -9.10 -5.32
CA VAL A 32 7.22 -8.93 -6.12
C VAL A 32 7.35 -9.73 -7.42
N GLY A 33 6.30 -10.47 -7.76
CA GLY A 33 6.26 -11.36 -8.92
C GLY A 33 6.69 -12.79 -8.63
N ASP A 34 7.30 -13.09 -7.47
CA ASP A 34 7.63 -14.47 -7.13
C ASP A 34 6.35 -15.31 -7.09
N GLU A 35 6.39 -16.47 -7.72
CA GLU A 35 5.28 -17.43 -7.72
C GLU A 35 5.32 -18.26 -6.44
N VAL A 36 4.20 -18.33 -5.74
CA VAL A 36 4.01 -19.19 -4.58
C VAL A 36 3.56 -20.56 -5.07
N VAL A 37 4.38 -21.59 -4.84
CA VAL A 37 4.09 -22.97 -5.25
C VAL A 37 3.57 -23.79 -4.07
N GLU A 38 4.15 -23.61 -2.89
CA GLU A 38 3.72 -24.29 -1.66
C GLU A 38 3.75 -23.36 -0.46
N VAL A 39 2.80 -23.57 0.47
CA VAL A 39 2.79 -22.96 1.80
C VAL A 39 2.70 -24.08 2.84
N ASN A 40 3.68 -24.17 3.73
CA ASN A 40 3.77 -25.24 4.74
C ASN A 40 3.67 -26.65 4.14
N GLY A 41 4.28 -26.86 2.97
CA GLY A 41 4.24 -28.13 2.22
C GLY A 41 2.93 -28.42 1.49
N ILE A 42 1.94 -27.52 1.56
CA ILE A 42 0.68 -27.64 0.82
C ILE A 42 0.83 -26.93 -0.52
N ASN A 43 0.66 -27.66 -1.62
CA ASN A 43 0.63 -27.09 -2.97
C ASN A 43 -0.55 -26.12 -3.13
N VAL A 44 -0.29 -24.94 -3.70
CA VAL A 44 -1.28 -23.87 -3.90
C VAL A 44 -1.75 -23.71 -5.36
N GLU A 45 -1.38 -24.61 -6.26
CA GLU A 45 -1.91 -24.67 -7.62
C GLU A 45 -3.44 -24.81 -7.60
N GLY A 46 -4.12 -23.99 -8.41
CA GLY A 46 -5.58 -23.93 -8.47
C GLY A 46 -6.27 -23.35 -7.23
N LYS A 47 -5.51 -22.94 -6.20
CA LYS A 47 -6.06 -22.26 -5.01
C LYS A 47 -6.26 -20.78 -5.26
N THR A 48 -7.21 -20.20 -4.54
CA THR A 48 -7.43 -18.76 -4.48
C THR A 48 -6.58 -18.11 -3.37
N PRO A 49 -6.39 -16.78 -3.39
CA PRO A 49 -5.72 -16.08 -2.29
C PRO A 49 -6.40 -16.29 -0.93
N ALA A 50 -7.72 -16.48 -0.92
CA ALA A 50 -8.48 -16.78 0.31
C ALA A 50 -8.17 -18.17 0.87
N ASP A 51 -7.96 -19.16 0.00
CA ASP A 51 -7.53 -20.50 0.42
C ASP A 51 -6.12 -20.48 1.02
N VAL A 52 -5.20 -19.73 0.40
CA VAL A 52 -3.85 -19.54 0.93
C VAL A 52 -3.87 -18.82 2.28
N LEU A 53 -4.73 -17.81 2.43
CA LEU A 53 -4.92 -17.13 3.71
C LEU A 53 -5.44 -18.09 4.79
N SER A 54 -6.39 -18.96 4.44
CA SER A 54 -6.90 -19.99 5.35
C SER A 54 -5.81 -20.97 5.79
N ILE A 55 -4.91 -21.37 4.89
CA ILE A 55 -3.75 -22.21 5.24
C ILE A 55 -2.88 -21.48 6.26
N LEU A 56 -2.55 -20.21 6.00
CA LEU A 56 -1.70 -19.39 6.88
C LEU A 56 -2.34 -19.16 8.26
N GLN A 57 -3.66 -18.94 8.33
CA GLN A 57 -4.39 -18.73 9.58
C GLN A 57 -4.43 -19.98 10.47
N ASN A 58 -4.47 -21.17 9.87
CA ASN A 58 -4.44 -22.45 10.58
C ASN A 58 -3.02 -22.93 10.90
N SER A 59 -2.00 -22.15 10.55
CA SER A 59 -0.61 -22.52 10.75
C SER A 59 -0.08 -22.01 12.09
N GLU A 60 0.63 -22.87 12.81
CA GLU A 60 1.31 -22.52 14.06
C GLU A 60 2.84 -22.52 13.86
N GLY A 61 3.53 -21.58 14.51
CA GLY A 61 4.99 -21.51 14.50
C GLY A 61 5.58 -21.01 13.18
N THR A 62 6.56 -21.73 12.64
CA THR A 62 7.33 -21.29 11.46
C THR A 62 6.55 -21.55 10.18
N ILE A 63 6.34 -20.49 9.39
CA ILE A 63 5.70 -20.58 8.07
C ILE A 63 6.78 -20.75 7.01
N THR A 64 6.67 -21.78 6.17
CA THR A 64 7.57 -22.05 5.05
C THR A 64 6.87 -21.78 3.72
N PHE A 65 7.63 -21.20 2.78
CA PHE A 65 7.17 -20.93 1.42
C PHE A 65 8.13 -21.58 0.43
N LYS A 66 7.57 -22.23 -0.59
CA LYS A 66 8.32 -22.64 -1.78
C LYS A 66 7.98 -21.68 -2.90
N LEU A 67 9.00 -20.97 -3.39
CA LEU A 67 8.84 -19.91 -4.38
C LEU A 67 9.57 -20.25 -5.67
N VAL A 68 9.00 -19.84 -6.80
CA VAL A 68 9.71 -19.72 -8.08
C VAL A 68 9.98 -18.23 -8.31
N PRO A 69 11.26 -17.81 -8.41
CA PRO A 69 11.60 -16.40 -8.58
C PRO A 69 11.05 -15.78 -9.87
N ALA A 70 10.63 -14.52 -9.79
CA ALA A 70 10.27 -13.75 -10.98
C ALA A 70 11.47 -13.53 -11.92
N ASN A 71 11.21 -13.47 -13.24
CA ASN A 71 12.20 -13.05 -14.22
C ASN A 71 12.47 -11.54 -14.07
N GLY A 72 13.58 -11.22 -13.41
CA GLY A 72 14.04 -9.84 -13.19
C GLY A 72 13.94 -9.44 -11.73
N LYS A 73 15.10 -9.27 -11.08
CA LYS A 73 15.15 -8.70 -9.74
C LYS A 73 14.93 -7.19 -9.85
N SER A 74 13.75 -6.70 -9.48
CA SER A 74 13.59 -5.26 -9.26
C SER A 74 14.31 -4.92 -7.95
N THR A 75 15.43 -4.22 -8.05
CA THR A 75 16.04 -3.61 -6.86
C THR A 75 15.16 -2.43 -6.46
N ILE A 76 14.29 -2.64 -5.47
CA ILE A 76 13.44 -1.57 -4.97
C ILE A 76 14.36 -0.57 -4.26
N ARG A 77 14.48 0.64 -4.84
CA ARG A 77 15.22 1.73 -4.21
C ARG A 77 14.25 2.47 -3.30
N GLU A 78 14.58 2.61 -2.02
CA GLU A 78 13.83 3.49 -1.13
C GLU A 78 13.80 4.90 -1.73
N SER A 79 12.59 5.43 -1.91
CA SER A 79 12.39 6.82 -2.32
C SER A 79 12.92 7.75 -1.22
N ARG A 80 13.56 8.87 -1.61
CA ARG A 80 14.05 9.90 -0.67
C ARG A 80 13.06 11.05 -0.49
N VAL A 81 11.81 10.82 -0.89
CA VAL A 81 10.79 11.87 -0.97
C VAL A 81 10.11 12.03 0.39
N ARG A 82 9.91 13.28 0.80
CA ARG A 82 9.07 13.64 1.95
C ARG A 82 7.89 14.45 1.47
N VAL A 83 6.74 14.22 2.08
CA VAL A 83 5.51 14.95 1.79
C VAL A 83 4.88 15.45 3.07
N ARG A 84 4.14 16.55 2.99
CA ARG A 84 3.29 17.01 4.08
C ARG A 84 1.84 16.70 3.77
N ALA A 85 1.13 16.12 4.74
CA ALA A 85 -0.29 15.85 4.63
C ALA A 85 -1.10 17.15 4.70
N HIS A 86 -2.05 17.33 3.78
CA HIS A 86 -2.96 18.49 3.77
C HIS A 86 -4.38 18.13 4.21
N PHE A 87 -4.62 16.88 4.59
CA PHE A 87 -5.88 16.33 5.06
C PHE A 87 -5.61 15.21 6.08
N ASP A 88 -6.66 14.82 6.80
CA ASP A 88 -6.62 13.68 7.72
C ASP A 88 -7.00 12.38 6.99
N TYR A 89 -6.30 11.30 7.26
CA TYR A 89 -6.54 9.98 6.69
C TYR A 89 -6.61 8.92 7.78
N ALA A 90 -7.68 8.13 7.75
CA ALA A 90 -7.84 6.93 8.58
C ALA A 90 -8.06 5.73 7.66
N ALA A 91 -7.14 4.76 7.69
CA ALA A 91 -7.21 3.56 6.88
C ALA A 91 -8.47 2.74 7.17
N ILE A 92 -8.92 2.75 8.43
CA ILE A 92 -10.11 2.02 8.86
C ILE A 92 -11.38 2.48 8.11
N SER A 93 -11.48 3.76 7.74
CA SER A 93 -12.64 4.30 7.02
C SER A 93 -12.53 4.19 5.50
N ASP A 94 -11.37 3.85 4.92
CA ASP A 94 -11.18 3.80 3.46
C ASP A 94 -11.62 2.46 2.85
N PRO A 95 -12.76 2.33 2.16
CA PRO A 95 -13.25 1.04 1.68
C PRO A 95 -12.38 0.42 0.57
N TYR A 96 -11.44 1.17 0.00
CA TYR A 96 -10.62 0.73 -1.13
C TYR A 96 -9.21 0.30 -0.73
N ILE A 97 -8.83 0.44 0.54
CA ILE A 97 -7.52 -0.03 1.00
C ILE A 97 -7.43 -1.56 0.89
N PRO A 98 -6.35 -2.12 0.32
CA PRO A 98 -6.25 -3.57 0.12
C PRO A 98 -6.23 -4.38 1.44
N CYS A 99 -5.71 -3.79 2.52
CA CYS A 99 -5.61 -4.39 3.84
C CYS A 99 -5.58 -3.26 4.88
N LYS A 100 -6.57 -3.25 5.77
CA LYS A 100 -6.81 -2.17 6.74
C LYS A 100 -5.65 -2.04 7.72
N GLU A 101 -5.14 -3.18 8.17
CA GLU A 101 -4.04 -3.31 9.12
C GLU A 101 -2.69 -2.87 8.53
N ALA A 102 -2.61 -2.75 7.21
CA ALA A 102 -1.42 -2.25 6.52
C ALA A 102 -1.46 -0.74 6.32
N GLY A 103 -2.57 -0.06 6.61
CA GLY A 103 -2.71 1.38 6.42
C GLY A 103 -1.88 2.20 7.40
N LEU A 104 -1.40 3.35 6.94
CA LEU A 104 -0.76 4.36 7.77
C LEU A 104 -1.71 5.54 7.95
N ASP A 105 -2.34 5.63 9.11
CA ASP A 105 -3.17 6.77 9.47
C ASP A 105 -2.31 8.02 9.61
N PHE A 106 -2.81 9.18 9.19
CA PHE A 106 -2.12 10.46 9.38
C PHE A 106 -3.07 11.63 9.55
N CYS A 107 -2.59 12.69 10.17
CA CYS A 107 -3.29 13.96 10.30
C CYS A 107 -2.69 15.02 9.37
N LYS A 108 -3.51 16.00 9.02
CA LYS A 108 -3.08 17.21 8.33
C LYS A 108 -1.91 17.85 9.08
N GLY A 109 -0.88 18.21 8.33
CA GLY A 109 0.36 18.80 8.82
C GLY A 109 1.46 17.79 9.13
N GLU A 110 1.15 16.50 9.30
CA GLU A 110 2.17 15.48 9.49
C GLU A 110 3.08 15.34 8.26
N VAL A 111 4.36 15.10 8.50
CA VAL A 111 5.35 14.83 7.45
C VAL A 111 5.55 13.34 7.33
N LEU A 112 5.43 12.84 6.10
CA LEU A 112 5.54 11.44 5.76
C LEU A 112 6.76 11.23 4.86
N HIS A 113 7.59 10.25 5.21
CA HIS A 113 8.67 9.77 4.34
C HIS A 113 8.11 8.71 3.40
N ILE A 114 8.15 9.00 2.10
CA ILE A 114 7.70 8.07 1.07
C ILE A 114 8.79 7.04 0.84
N VAL A 115 8.45 5.76 1.01
CA VAL A 115 9.36 4.63 0.88
C VAL A 115 9.29 4.02 -0.52
N SER A 116 8.08 3.80 -1.06
CA SER A 116 7.88 3.30 -2.42
C SER A 116 6.61 3.89 -3.04
N GLN A 117 6.67 4.14 -4.34
CA GLN A 117 5.58 4.66 -5.18
C GLN A 117 5.25 3.71 -6.34
N ASP A 118 5.69 2.44 -6.26
CA ASP A 118 5.56 1.48 -7.36
C ASP A 118 4.10 1.13 -7.66
N ASP A 119 3.24 1.23 -6.65
CA ASP A 119 1.79 1.14 -6.82
C ASP A 119 1.20 2.52 -7.14
N ALA A 120 0.46 2.60 -8.24
CA ALA A 120 -0.14 3.85 -8.71
C ALA A 120 -1.17 4.43 -7.74
N TYR A 121 -1.78 3.63 -6.87
CA TYR A 121 -2.86 4.03 -5.96
C TYR A 121 -2.47 4.00 -4.48
N TRP A 122 -1.55 3.11 -4.09
CA TRP A 122 -1.22 2.86 -2.68
C TRP A 122 0.29 2.95 -2.42
N TRP A 123 0.75 4.12 -2.03
CA TRP A 123 2.16 4.33 -1.70
C TRP A 123 2.50 3.74 -0.34
N GLN A 124 3.75 3.32 -0.19
CA GLN A 124 4.30 2.94 1.10
C GLN A 124 5.01 4.14 1.72
N ALA A 125 4.64 4.48 2.94
CA ALA A 125 5.23 5.61 3.67
C ALA A 125 5.48 5.26 5.14
N ARG A 126 6.21 6.15 5.81
CA ARG A 126 6.45 6.13 7.26
C ARG A 126 6.22 7.53 7.81
N LYS A 127 5.81 7.62 9.07
CA LYS A 127 5.78 8.91 9.77
C LYS A 127 7.18 9.34 10.14
N GLU A 128 7.46 10.62 9.98
CA GLU A 128 8.71 11.19 10.46
C GLU A 128 8.79 11.07 12.00
N GLY A 129 9.91 10.55 12.51
CA GLY A 129 10.11 10.30 13.94
C GLY A 129 9.56 8.97 14.47
N ASP A 130 8.88 8.16 13.66
CA ASP A 130 8.46 6.82 14.08
C ASP A 130 9.69 5.91 14.23
N ARG A 131 9.81 5.29 15.41
CA ARG A 131 10.86 4.29 15.69
C ARG A 131 10.58 2.97 14.99
N ASN A 132 9.32 2.71 14.65
CA ASN A 132 8.92 1.54 13.91
C ASN A 132 9.25 1.75 12.43
N MET A 133 10.33 1.12 11.98
CA MET A 133 10.81 1.20 10.60
C MET A 133 9.95 0.39 9.62
N ARG A 134 8.69 0.10 9.94
CA ARG A 134 7.76 -0.61 9.04
C ARG A 134 6.93 0.41 8.29
N ALA A 135 6.92 0.31 6.96
CA ALA A 135 6.05 1.15 6.14
C ALA A 135 4.58 0.72 6.25
N GLY A 136 3.69 1.69 6.13
CA GLY A 136 2.25 1.48 5.93
C GLY A 136 1.78 2.12 4.62
N LEU A 137 0.56 1.76 4.21
CA LEU A 137 -0.06 2.21 2.98
C LEU A 137 -0.74 3.55 3.17
N ILE A 138 -0.50 4.48 2.25
CA ILE A 138 -1.21 5.75 2.13
C ILE A 138 -1.79 5.87 0.72
N PRO A 139 -2.92 6.58 0.56
CA PRO A 139 -3.46 6.87 -0.76
C PRO A 139 -2.45 7.71 -1.56
N SER A 140 -2.22 7.33 -2.82
CA SER A 140 -1.37 8.09 -3.73
C SER A 140 -2.04 9.39 -4.13
N ARG A 141 -1.24 10.33 -4.66
CA ARG A 141 -1.77 11.55 -5.28
C ARG A 141 -2.77 11.24 -6.40
N ALA A 142 -2.48 10.25 -7.24
CA ALA A 142 -3.35 9.89 -8.37
C ALA A 142 -4.69 9.30 -7.90
N LEU A 143 -4.71 8.51 -6.82
CA LEU A 143 -5.94 8.02 -6.22
C LEU A 143 -6.79 9.18 -5.67
N GLN A 144 -6.14 10.14 -5.00
CA GLN A 144 -6.81 11.32 -4.48
C GLN A 144 -7.38 12.20 -5.61
N GLU A 145 -6.64 12.38 -6.70
CA GLU A 145 -7.08 13.14 -7.88
C GLU A 145 -8.28 12.47 -8.56
N ARG A 146 -8.30 11.14 -8.68
CA ARG A 146 -9.45 10.40 -9.24
C ARG A 146 -10.70 10.51 -8.38
N ARG A 147 -10.57 10.49 -7.05
CA ARG A 147 -11.72 10.69 -6.13
C ARG A 147 -12.38 12.05 -6.40
N ILE A 148 -11.57 13.11 -6.50
CA ILE A 148 -12.03 14.49 -6.78
C ILE A 148 -12.72 14.60 -8.16
N ILE A 149 -12.18 13.94 -9.19
CA ILE A 149 -12.78 13.96 -10.53
C ILE A 149 -14.14 13.25 -10.54
N LEU A 150 -14.22 12.07 -9.92
CA LEU A 150 -15.48 11.32 -9.83
C LEU A 150 -16.54 12.11 -9.07
N GLU A 151 -16.19 12.74 -7.96
CA GLU A 151 -17.11 13.59 -7.19
C GLU A 151 -17.65 14.76 -8.02
N ARG A 152 -16.79 15.48 -8.76
CA ARG A 152 -17.24 16.57 -9.66
C ARG A 152 -18.16 16.10 -10.78
N THR A 153 -18.03 14.84 -11.20
CA THR A 153 -18.96 14.26 -12.19
C THR A 153 -20.28 13.84 -11.54
N PHE A 154 -20.25 13.30 -10.31
CA PHE A 154 -21.47 12.97 -9.55
C PHE A 154 -22.25 14.21 -9.11
N ASP A 155 -21.58 15.34 -8.85
CA ASP A 155 -22.23 16.62 -8.51
C ASP A 155 -23.08 17.18 -9.66
N LYS A 156 -22.78 16.85 -10.92
CA LYS A 156 -23.63 17.25 -12.06
C LYS A 156 -24.95 16.49 -12.13
N ASP A 157 -25.01 15.30 -11.52
CA ASP A 157 -26.18 14.43 -11.55
C ASP A 157 -27.10 14.64 -10.32
N LYS A 158 -26.65 15.40 -9.31
CA LYS A 158 -27.34 15.63 -8.02
C LYS A 158 -27.97 17.02 -7.86
N GLU A 159 -28.38 17.67 -8.94
CA GLU A 159 -29.21 18.90 -8.87
C GLU A 159 -30.66 18.66 -8.35
N ASN A 160 -30.96 17.53 -7.71
CA ASN A 160 -32.22 17.27 -7.01
C ASN A 160 -31.99 16.58 -5.65
N GLY A 161 -31.87 17.38 -4.57
CA GLY A 161 -32.20 16.96 -3.20
C GLY A 161 -31.04 16.51 -2.31
N GLU A 162 -30.65 17.41 -1.40
CA GLU A 162 -29.88 17.27 -0.15
C GLU A 162 -29.17 15.94 0.17
N CYS A 163 -27.83 15.98 0.22
CA CYS A 163 -27.13 15.58 1.45
C CYS A 163 -25.71 16.18 1.50
N ASP A 164 -25.47 16.93 2.57
CA ASP A 164 -24.20 17.53 2.98
C ASP A 164 -23.35 16.47 3.71
N TYR A 165 -22.20 16.10 3.15
CA TYR A 165 -21.18 15.37 3.90
C TYR A 165 -19.77 15.72 3.37
N PHE A 166 -19.23 16.78 3.97
CA PHE A 166 -17.84 17.25 3.87
C PHE A 166 -17.42 17.81 2.51
N ARG A 167 -17.28 19.14 2.50
CA ARG A 167 -16.47 19.95 1.59
C ARG A 167 -15.10 19.27 1.35
N ILE A 168 -15.01 18.47 0.28
CA ILE A 168 -13.85 17.61 -0.02
C ILE A 168 -12.59 18.47 -0.08
N GLN A 169 -11.63 18.12 0.77
CA GLN A 169 -10.39 18.84 0.98
C GLN A 169 -9.53 18.83 -0.30
N LEU A 170 -9.73 19.84 -1.14
CA LEU A 170 -8.85 20.18 -2.24
C LEU A 170 -7.55 20.71 -1.65
N LEU A 171 -6.56 19.81 -1.56
CA LEU A 171 -5.13 19.94 -1.88
C LEU A 171 -4.47 18.64 -1.38
N GLY A 172 -3.96 17.84 -2.31
CA GLY A 172 -3.33 16.55 -2.04
C GLY A 172 -1.99 16.67 -1.32
N LEU A 173 -1.34 15.52 -1.07
CA LEU A 173 0.04 15.45 -0.54
C LEU A 173 0.95 16.39 -1.33
N GLU A 174 1.56 17.36 -0.65
CA GLU A 174 2.49 18.31 -1.28
C GLU A 174 3.92 17.79 -1.12
N LEU A 175 4.67 17.76 -2.23
CA LEU A 175 6.10 17.44 -2.22
C LEU A 175 6.82 18.52 -1.43
N ILE A 176 7.44 18.14 -0.31
CA ILE A 176 8.39 19.04 0.34
C ILE A 176 9.69 18.90 -0.45
N SER A 177 10.01 19.89 -1.28
CA SER A 177 11.32 19.98 -1.90
C SER A 177 12.39 20.04 -0.80
N LEU A 178 13.48 19.28 -0.95
CA LEU A 178 14.60 19.22 0.01
C LEU A 178 15.26 20.59 0.28
N VAL A 179 14.87 21.63 -0.46
CA VAL A 179 15.42 22.99 -0.40
C VAL A 179 14.92 23.78 0.83
N ASP A 180 13.71 23.49 1.35
CA ASP A 180 13.12 24.30 2.42
C ASP A 180 13.62 23.96 3.84
N PHE A 181 14.31 22.83 4.02
CA PHE A 181 14.91 22.49 5.31
C PHE A 181 16.18 23.28 5.65
N SER A 182 16.74 24.03 4.70
CA SER A 182 18.00 24.77 4.92
C SER A 182 17.81 26.24 5.35
N LYS A 183 16.58 26.74 5.51
CA LYS A 183 16.37 28.18 5.77
C LYS A 183 15.97 28.59 7.18
N HIS A 184 15.75 27.64 8.11
CA HIS A 184 15.60 27.98 9.53
C HIS A 184 16.38 27.01 10.41
N GLY A 185 17.66 27.35 10.60
CA GLY A 185 18.55 26.85 11.64
C GLY A 185 19.44 28.01 12.07
#